data_AF-Q281Y3-F1
#
_entry.id   AF-Q281Y3-F1
#
_cell.length_a   1.000
_cell.length_b   1.000
_cell.length_c   1.000
_cell.angle_alpha   90.00
_cell.angle_beta   90.00
_cell.angle_gamma   90.00
#
_symmetry.space_group_name_H-M   'P 1'
#
loop_
_entity.id
_entity.type
_entity.pdbx_description
1 polymer ?
#
loop_
_entity_poly.entity_id
_entity_poly.type
_entity_poly.pdbx_seq_one_letter_code
_entity_poly.pdbx_strand_id
1 'polypeptide(L)'
;NVGEYLDQAINPILRRSFTIQSGEKLIKFNDKYISYNEQFRFYITTKIANPHYPPEISSKTTIVNFALKQDGLEAQLLGIIVRKEKPALEEQKDELVLTIARNKRTLIDLDNEILRLLNESRGSLLDDDELFSTLQKSRQTSVLVKESLSIAEVTEVEIDAARQEY
;
A
#
# COMPACT_ATOMS: atom_id res chain seq x y z
N ASN A 1 -6.21 18.76 -14.58
CA ASN A 1 -4.77 18.79 -14.26
C ASN A 1 -4.47 20.14 -13.68
N VAL A 2 -4.03 20.18 -12.44
CA VAL A 2 -3.65 21.43 -11.79
C VAL A 2 -2.24 21.83 -12.26
N GLY A 3 -2.00 23.13 -12.42
CA GLY A 3 -0.66 23.68 -12.59
C GLY A 3 0.14 23.68 -11.28
N GLU A 4 1.08 24.61 -11.18
CA GLU A 4 1.87 24.84 -9.95
C GLU A 4 1.10 25.68 -8.91
N TYR A 5 0.05 26.38 -9.36
CA TYR A 5 -0.80 27.22 -8.53
C TYR A 5 -2.11 26.50 -8.19
N LEU A 6 -2.44 26.48 -6.89
CA LEU A 6 -3.72 26.00 -6.37
C LEU A 6 -4.60 27.20 -5.99
N ASP A 7 -5.87 27.13 -6.36
CA ASP A 7 -6.86 28.14 -5.96
C ASP A 7 -6.99 28.17 -4.43
N GLN A 8 -6.99 29.36 -3.84
CA GLN A 8 -7.14 29.52 -2.39
C GLN A 8 -8.50 29.02 -1.87
N ALA A 9 -9.52 28.92 -2.73
CA ALA A 9 -10.83 28.37 -2.40
C ALA A 9 -10.78 26.95 -1.81
N ILE A 10 -9.77 26.15 -2.18
CA ILE A 10 -9.64 24.76 -1.68
C ILE A 10 -8.88 24.66 -0.36
N ASN A 11 -8.28 25.75 0.14
CA ASN A 11 -7.51 25.76 1.38
C ASN A 11 -8.26 25.16 2.58
N PRO A 12 -9.56 25.42 2.80
CA PRO A 12 -10.32 24.81 3.90
C PRO A 12 -10.34 23.29 3.84
N ILE A 13 -10.36 22.72 2.62
CA ILE A 13 -10.32 21.27 2.39
C ILE A 13 -8.91 20.74 2.69
N LEU A 14 -7.87 21.39 2.15
CA LEU A 14 -6.47 20.96 2.34
C LEU A 14 -6.05 21.00 3.81
N ARG A 15 -6.44 22.07 4.53
CA ARG A 15 -6.15 22.25 5.95
C ARG A 15 -7.07 21.46 6.87
N ARG A 16 -8.08 20.78 6.31
CA ARG A 16 -9.12 20.09 7.09
C ARG A 16 -9.76 21.02 8.14
N SER A 17 -10.09 22.25 7.72
CA SER A 17 -10.67 23.29 8.57
C SER A 17 -12.15 23.04 8.82
N PHE A 18 -12.44 22.12 9.74
CA PHE A 18 -13.80 21.73 10.10
C PHE A 18 -14.43 22.69 11.10
N THR A 19 -15.74 22.88 10.98
CA THR A 19 -16.59 23.55 11.98
C THR A 19 -17.69 22.58 12.38
N ILE A 20 -17.96 22.44 13.68
CA ILE A 20 -19.07 21.62 14.16
C ILE A 20 -20.28 22.54 14.36
N GLN A 21 -21.38 22.25 13.69
CA GLN A 21 -22.66 22.92 13.91
C GLN A 21 -23.74 21.86 14.08
N SER A 22 -24.52 21.95 15.17
CA SER A 22 -25.60 21.00 15.48
C SER A 22 -25.18 19.52 15.47
N GLY A 23 -23.93 19.23 15.85
CA GLY A 23 -23.37 17.88 15.85
C GLY A 23 -22.83 17.40 14.49
N GLU A 24 -23.04 18.15 13.42
CA GLU A 24 -22.50 17.84 12.09
C GLU A 24 -21.16 18.51 11.83
N LYS A 25 -20.25 17.78 11.21
CA LYS A 25 -18.95 18.28 10.78
C LYS A 25 -19.08 18.96 9.43
N LEU A 26 -18.85 20.27 9.37
CA LEU A 26 -19.00 21.08 8.18
C LEU A 26 -17.64 21.63 7.72
N ILE A 27 -17.47 21.85 6.42
CA ILE A 27 -16.37 22.64 5.85
C ILE A 27 -16.97 23.88 5.18
N LYS A 28 -16.37 25.05 5.43
CA LYS A 28 -16.70 26.27 4.68
C LYS A 28 -15.95 26.26 3.34
N PHE A 29 -16.68 26.26 2.23
CA PHE A 29 -16.14 26.28 0.87
C PHE A 29 -16.94 27.27 0.03
N ASN A 30 -16.26 28.25 -0.60
CA ASN A 30 -16.90 29.34 -1.36
C ASN A 30 -18.12 29.96 -0.64
N ASP A 31 -17.91 30.34 0.63
CA ASP A 31 -18.92 30.93 1.52
C ASP A 31 -20.16 30.09 1.82
N LYS A 32 -20.14 28.79 1.46
CA LYS A 32 -21.17 27.82 1.84
C LYS A 32 -20.61 26.82 2.84
N TYR A 33 -21.44 26.44 3.81
CA TYR A 33 -21.15 25.32 4.69
C TYR A 33 -21.63 24.04 4.01
N ILE A 34 -20.72 23.08 3.88
CA ILE A 34 -20.98 21.78 3.26
C ILE A 34 -20.69 20.71 4.31
N SER A 35 -21.59 19.74 4.44
CA SER A 35 -21.39 18.60 5.35
C SER A 35 -20.24 17.73 4.88
N TYR A 36 -19.37 17.34 5.82
CA TYR A 36 -18.17 16.57 5.56
C TYR A 36 -18.44 15.08 5.77
N ASN A 37 -18.21 14.29 4.72
CA ASN A 37 -18.21 12.83 4.79
C ASN A 37 -16.80 12.32 5.16
N GLU A 38 -16.68 11.49 6.19
CA GLU A 38 -15.39 10.92 6.62
C GLU A 38 -14.74 9.97 5.59
N GLN A 39 -15.55 9.39 4.72
CA GLN A 39 -15.10 8.55 3.60
C GLN A 39 -14.62 9.37 2.40
N PHE A 40 -14.82 10.70 2.39
CA PHE A 40 -14.34 11.55 1.32
C PHE A 40 -12.81 11.54 1.23
N ARG A 41 -12.30 11.50 0.00
CA ARG A 41 -10.87 11.59 -0.32
C ARG A 41 -10.71 12.58 -1.47
N PHE A 42 -9.73 13.46 -1.34
CA PHE A 42 -9.42 14.49 -2.32
C PHE A 42 -8.05 14.23 -2.94
N TYR A 43 -8.02 14.01 -4.25
CA TYR A 43 -6.81 13.76 -5.02
C TYR A 43 -6.62 14.87 -6.04
N ILE A 44 -5.39 15.35 -6.16
CA ILE A 44 -4.99 16.36 -7.14
C ILE A 44 -3.98 15.71 -8.07
N THR A 45 -4.20 15.87 -9.37
CA THR A 45 -3.30 15.34 -10.40
C THR A 45 -2.75 16.47 -11.26
N THR A 46 -1.48 16.33 -11.64
CA THR A 46 -0.80 17.18 -12.61
C THR A 46 -0.14 16.31 -13.67
N LYS A 47 -0.05 16.84 -14.89
CA LYS A 47 0.73 16.24 -15.99
C LYS A 47 2.08 16.94 -16.19
N ILE A 48 2.36 17.98 -15.41
CA ILE A 48 3.61 18.72 -15.49
C ILE A 48 4.71 17.82 -14.96
N ALA A 49 5.76 17.64 -15.75
CA ALA A 49 6.97 16.96 -15.30
C ALA A 49 7.74 17.87 -14.33
N ASN A 50 8.14 17.34 -13.17
CA ASN A 50 8.91 18.06 -12.14
C ASN A 50 8.32 19.43 -11.74
N PRO A 51 7.06 19.50 -11.29
CA PRO A 51 6.43 20.76 -10.89
C PRO A 51 7.13 21.35 -9.64
N HIS A 52 7.34 22.65 -9.63
CA HIS A 52 7.91 23.36 -8.48
C HIS A 52 6.81 23.90 -7.58
N TYR A 53 6.36 23.07 -6.63
CA TYR A 53 5.36 23.48 -5.65
C TYR A 53 6.00 24.29 -4.51
N PRO A 54 5.46 25.46 -4.14
CA PRO A 54 5.92 26.19 -2.97
C PRO A 54 5.74 25.38 -1.69
N PRO A 55 6.56 25.59 -0.64
CA PRO A 55 6.47 24.86 0.63
C PRO A 55 5.09 24.88 1.27
N GLU A 56 4.32 25.95 1.03
CA GLU A 56 2.93 26.05 1.50
C GLU A 56 2.05 24.90 1.00
N ILE A 57 2.21 24.48 -0.26
CA ILE A 57 1.46 23.34 -0.82
C ILE A 57 1.95 22.05 -0.18
N SER A 58 3.27 21.81 -0.18
CA SER A 58 3.89 20.61 0.39
C SER A 58 3.63 20.42 1.89
N SER A 59 3.34 21.50 2.62
CA SER A 59 2.97 21.42 4.04
C SER A 59 1.53 20.93 4.28
N LYS A 60 0.64 21.10 3.29
CA LYS A 60 -0.80 20.77 3.40
C LYS A 60 -1.18 19.53 2.61
N THR A 61 -0.33 19.09 1.68
CA THR A 61 -0.57 17.93 0.82
C THR A 61 0.59 16.96 0.88
N THR A 62 0.30 15.69 0.62
CA THR A 62 1.33 14.68 0.39
C THR A 62 1.57 14.59 -1.12
N ILE A 63 2.78 14.98 -1.55
CA ILE A 63 3.17 14.89 -2.95
C ILE A 63 3.63 13.46 -3.22
N VAL A 64 3.00 12.81 -4.21
CA VAL A 64 3.36 11.48 -4.68
C VAL A 64 3.92 11.62 -6.09
N ASN A 65 5.15 11.16 -6.30
CA ASN A 65 5.79 11.21 -7.61
C ASN A 65 5.36 9.99 -8.44
N PHE A 66 4.66 10.24 -9.54
CA PHE A 66 4.23 9.23 -10.52
C PHE A 66 5.09 9.22 -11.79
N ALA A 67 6.24 9.90 -11.79
CA ALA A 67 7.17 9.85 -12.92
C ALA A 67 7.62 8.40 -13.15
N LEU A 68 7.43 7.93 -14.38
CA LEU A 68 7.94 6.62 -14.79
C LEU A 68 9.45 6.66 -14.79
N LYS A 69 10.07 5.69 -14.11
CA LYS A 69 11.51 5.43 -14.21
C LYS A 69 11.75 4.56 -15.44
N GLN A 70 12.91 4.75 -16.08
CA GLN A 70 13.33 3.95 -17.24
C GLN A 70 13.24 2.46 -16.95
N ASP A 71 13.85 1.99 -15.85
CA ASP A 71 13.81 0.57 -15.43
C ASP A 71 12.37 0.03 -15.29
N GLY A 72 11.45 0.86 -14.80
CA GLY A 72 10.04 0.50 -14.64
C GLY A 72 9.31 0.38 -15.97
N LEU A 73 9.63 1.24 -16.94
CA LEU A 73 9.09 1.16 -18.29
C LEU A 73 9.69 -0.04 -19.05
N GLU A 74 10.99 -0.27 -18.93
CA GLU A 74 11.68 -1.42 -19.51
C GLU A 74 11.07 -2.73 -19.00
N ALA A 75 10.88 -2.87 -17.69
CA ALA A 75 10.22 -4.04 -17.11
C ALA A 75 8.78 -4.25 -17.61
N GLN A 76 8.03 -3.16 -17.83
CA GLN A 76 6.66 -3.24 -18.39
C GLN A 76 6.68 -3.69 -19.86
N LEU A 77 7.57 -3.11 -20.68
CA LEU A 77 7.71 -3.49 -22.08
C LEU A 77 8.19 -4.93 -22.22
N LEU A 78 9.15 -5.34 -21.39
CA LEU A 78 9.63 -6.72 -21.31
C LEU A 78 8.49 -7.69 -21.01
N GLY A 79 7.66 -7.39 -19.99
CA GLY A 79 6.49 -8.20 -19.68
C GLY A 79 5.51 -8.33 -20.85
N ILE A 80 5.32 -7.27 -21.65
CA ILE A 80 4.48 -7.32 -22.85
C ILE A 80 5.08 -8.23 -23.93
N ILE A 81 6.39 -8.20 -24.13
CA ILE A 81 7.10 -9.04 -25.11
C ILE A 81 7.08 -10.50 -24.66
N VAL A 82 7.51 -10.79 -23.43
CA VAL A 82 7.53 -12.15 -22.85
C VAL A 82 6.14 -12.76 -22.86
N ARG A 83 5.09 -11.99 -22.55
CA ARG A 83 3.70 -12.49 -22.60
C ARG A 83 3.28 -12.95 -24.00
N LYS A 84 3.85 -12.36 -25.06
CA LYS A 84 3.59 -12.78 -26.44
C LYS A 84 4.46 -13.96 -26.87
N GLU A 85 5.74 -13.97 -26.52
CA GLU A 85 6.68 -15.00 -26.97
C GLU A 85 6.64 -16.27 -26.12
N LYS A 86 6.53 -16.11 -24.79
CA LYS A 86 6.53 -17.19 -23.81
C LYS A 86 5.52 -16.91 -22.68
N PRO A 87 4.20 -17.00 -22.95
CA PRO A 87 3.15 -16.65 -22.00
C PRO A 87 3.25 -17.39 -20.67
N ALA A 88 3.62 -18.67 -20.68
CA ALA A 88 3.78 -19.47 -19.47
C ALA A 88 4.85 -18.91 -18.51
N LEU A 89 5.89 -18.24 -19.01
CA LEU A 89 6.91 -17.62 -18.16
C LEU A 89 6.37 -16.38 -17.45
N GLU A 90 5.55 -15.58 -18.14
CA GLU A 90 4.91 -14.41 -17.54
C GLU A 90 3.80 -14.82 -16.54
N GLU A 91 3.03 -15.87 -16.84
CA GLU A 91 2.05 -16.44 -15.89
C GLU A 91 2.73 -16.93 -14.61
N GLN A 92 3.88 -17.60 -14.71
CA GLN A 92 4.68 -17.99 -13.54
C GLN A 92 5.15 -16.77 -12.73
N LYS A 93 5.59 -15.69 -13.38
CA LYS A 93 5.95 -14.43 -12.70
C LYS A 93 4.74 -13.84 -11.98
N ASP A 94 3.59 -13.77 -12.64
CA ASP A 94 2.34 -13.22 -12.08
C ASP A 94 1.89 -14.04 -10.84
N GLU A 95 1.90 -15.37 -10.93
CA GLU A 95 1.58 -16.27 -9.81
C GLU A 95 2.57 -16.14 -8.64
N LEU A 96 3.86 -16.00 -8.95
CA LEU A 96 4.90 -15.82 -7.95
C LEU A 96 4.71 -14.51 -7.18
N VAL A 97 4.44 -13.40 -7.89
CA VAL A 97 4.16 -12.09 -7.28
C VAL A 97 2.94 -12.16 -6.35
N LEU A 98 1.86 -12.80 -6.78
CA LEU A 98 0.66 -13.00 -5.95
C LEU A 98 0.97 -13.84 -4.70
N THR A 99 1.76 -14.91 -4.86
CA THR A 99 2.16 -15.78 -3.76
C THR A 99 3.02 -15.03 -2.73
N ILE A 100 4.00 -14.25 -3.18
CA ILE A 100 4.84 -13.41 -2.31
C ILE A 100 3.98 -12.39 -1.56
N ALA A 101 3.06 -11.71 -2.25
CA ALA A 101 2.16 -10.74 -1.64
C ALA A 101 1.27 -11.38 -0.57
N ARG A 102 0.69 -12.55 -0.88
CA ARG A 102 -0.13 -13.32 0.07
C ARG A 102 0.69 -13.74 1.30
N ASN A 103 1.88 -14.29 1.09
CA ASN A 103 2.75 -14.75 2.17
C ASN A 103 3.19 -13.59 3.07
N LYS A 104 3.57 -12.42 2.51
CA LYS A 104 3.88 -11.21 3.28
C LYS A 104 2.67 -10.73 4.08
N ARG A 105 1.46 -10.77 3.50
CA ARG A 105 0.21 -10.44 4.21
C ARG A 105 -0.03 -11.39 5.38
N THR A 106 0.14 -12.70 5.16
CA THR A 106 -0.01 -13.72 6.21
C THR A 106 0.95 -13.47 7.37
N LEU A 107 2.21 -13.10 7.12
CA LEU A 107 3.13 -12.76 8.21
C LEU A 107 2.64 -11.57 9.05
N ILE A 108 2.16 -10.50 8.40
CA ILE A 108 1.60 -9.34 9.10
C ILE A 108 0.37 -9.73 9.92
N ASP A 109 -0.51 -10.57 9.35
CA ASP A 109 -1.71 -11.01 10.05
C ASP A 109 -1.38 -11.92 11.24
N LEU A 110 -0.38 -12.81 11.13
CA LEU A 110 0.12 -13.62 12.24
C LEU A 110 0.74 -12.75 13.35
N ASP A 111 1.52 -11.73 12.99
CA ASP A 111 2.09 -10.79 13.97
C ASP A 111 0.99 -10.01 14.71
N ASN A 112 0.00 -9.50 13.98
CA ASN A 112 -1.14 -8.81 14.58
C ASN A 112 -1.95 -9.72 15.51
N GLU A 113 -2.14 -10.98 15.11
CA GLU A 113 -2.87 -11.95 15.93
C GLU A 113 -2.10 -12.30 17.22
N ILE A 114 -0.78 -12.49 17.15
CA ILE A 114 0.07 -12.69 18.33
C ILE A 114 -0.06 -11.49 19.28
N LEU A 115 0.05 -10.26 18.75
CA LEU A 115 -0.07 -9.04 19.56
C LEU A 115 -1.44 -8.91 20.21
N ARG A 116 -2.50 -9.24 19.47
CA ARG A 116 -3.88 -9.25 19.98
C ARG A 116 -4.01 -10.22 21.14
N LEU A 117 -3.57 -11.47 20.95
CA LEU A 117 -3.65 -12.52 21.94
C LEU A 117 -2.85 -12.19 23.22
N LEU A 118 -1.64 -11.62 23.08
CA LEU A 118 -0.83 -11.17 24.22
C LEU A 118 -1.50 -10.03 25.02
N ASN A 119 -2.23 -9.14 24.33
CA ASN A 119 -2.93 -8.02 24.96
C ASN A 119 -4.24 -8.47 25.65
N GLU A 120 -4.93 -9.45 25.07
CA GLU A 120 -6.18 -10.00 25.61
C GLU A 120 -5.94 -10.97 26.79
N SER A 121 -4.78 -11.62 26.85
CA SER A 121 -4.44 -12.55 27.93
C SER A 121 -4.37 -11.83 29.29
N ARG A 122 -5.33 -12.12 30.16
CA ARG A 122 -5.37 -11.64 31.56
C ARG A 122 -5.02 -12.80 32.49
N GLY A 123 -3.74 -13.06 32.69
CA GLY A 123 -3.27 -14.17 33.54
C GLY A 123 -1.87 -14.64 33.19
N SER A 124 -1.45 -15.76 33.79
CA SER A 124 -0.22 -16.45 33.40
C SER A 124 -0.40 -17.06 32.01
N LEU A 125 0.46 -16.68 31.06
CA LEU A 125 0.47 -17.21 29.68
C LEU A 125 0.62 -18.74 29.62
N LEU A 126 1.10 -19.36 30.72
CA LEU A 126 1.32 -20.81 30.82
C LEU A 126 0.04 -21.57 31.21
N ASP A 127 -0.99 -20.88 31.69
CA ASP A 127 -2.23 -21.50 32.17
C ASP A 127 -3.34 -21.48 31.10
N ASP A 128 -3.09 -20.81 29.97
CA ASP A 128 -4.01 -20.72 28.83
C ASP A 128 -3.53 -21.65 27.71
N ASP A 129 -3.98 -22.90 27.77
CA ASP A 129 -3.67 -23.95 26.80
C ASP A 129 -4.10 -23.59 25.36
N GLU A 130 -5.19 -22.81 25.21
CA GLU A 130 -5.70 -22.38 23.92
C GLU A 130 -4.77 -21.31 23.30
N LEU A 131 -4.33 -20.35 24.10
CA LEU A 131 -3.34 -19.36 23.73
C LEU A 131 -2.00 -20.01 23.35
N PHE A 132 -1.52 -20.94 24.17
CA PHE A 132 -0.26 -21.65 23.91
C PHE A 132 -0.32 -22.43 22.58
N SER A 133 -1.40 -23.17 22.34
CA SER A 133 -1.62 -23.91 21.09
C SER A 133 -1.65 -22.97 19.87
N THR A 134 -2.32 -21.82 19.99
CA THR A 134 -2.44 -20.84 18.91
C THR A 134 -1.12 -20.16 18.60
N LEU A 135 -0.34 -19.79 19.63
CA LEU A 135 1.02 -19.26 19.48
C LEU A 135 1.95 -20.27 18.81
N GLN A 136 1.86 -21.56 19.19
CA GLN A 136 2.67 -22.61 18.59
C GLN A 136 2.33 -22.80 17.10
N LYS A 137 1.04 -22.85 16.74
CA LYS A 137 0.58 -22.93 15.34
C LYS A 137 1.00 -21.70 14.52
N SER A 138 0.87 -20.51 15.10
CA SER A 138 1.27 -19.25 14.46
C SER A 138 2.77 -19.21 14.19
N ARG A 139 3.59 -19.65 15.17
CA ARG A 139 5.04 -19.79 15.01
C ARG A 139 5.40 -20.79 13.91
N GLN A 140 4.78 -21.96 13.90
CA GLN A 140 5.05 -22.98 12.87
C GLN A 140 4.68 -22.47 11.47
N THR A 141 3.51 -21.84 11.33
CA THR A 141 3.06 -21.24 10.06
C THR A 141 4.01 -20.13 9.61
N SER A 142 4.46 -19.27 10.53
CA SER A 142 5.44 -18.21 10.23
C SER A 142 6.76 -18.76 9.70
N VAL A 143 7.25 -19.88 10.25
CA VAL A 143 8.48 -20.53 9.76
C VAL A 143 8.28 -21.05 8.33
N LEU A 144 7.18 -21.76 8.08
CA LEU A 144 6.85 -22.27 6.75
C LEU A 144 6.70 -21.16 5.71
N VAL A 145 6.02 -20.06 6.07
CA VAL A 145 5.83 -18.92 5.18
C VAL A 145 7.16 -18.20 4.90
N LYS A 146 8.05 -18.09 5.88
CA LYS A 146 9.40 -17.53 5.69
C LYS A 146 10.26 -18.40 4.77
N GLU A 147 10.20 -19.72 4.93
CA GLU A 147 10.89 -20.65 4.02
C GLU A 147 10.33 -20.56 2.61
N SER A 148 9.00 -20.54 2.46
CA SER A 148 8.35 -20.35 1.16
C SER A 148 8.72 -19.00 0.51
N LEU A 149 8.85 -17.93 1.29
CA LEU A 149 9.33 -16.63 0.78
C LEU A 149 10.78 -16.70 0.32
N SER A 150 11.66 -17.38 1.06
CA SER A 150 13.06 -17.56 0.64
C SER A 150 13.16 -18.33 -0.68
N ILE A 151 12.34 -19.37 -0.87
CA ILE A 151 12.28 -20.11 -2.13
C ILE A 151 11.76 -19.20 -3.25
N ALA A 152 10.68 -18.45 -2.97
CA ALA A 152 10.08 -17.54 -3.94
C ALA A 152 11.06 -16.45 -4.39
N GLU A 153 11.91 -15.91 -3.50
CA GLU A 153 12.94 -14.93 -3.84
C GLU A 153 14.00 -15.52 -4.78
N VAL A 154 14.42 -16.78 -4.58
CA VAL A 154 15.35 -17.45 -5.48
C VAL A 154 14.70 -17.71 -6.84
N THR A 155 13.48 -18.25 -6.85
CA THR A 155 12.71 -18.46 -8.09
C THR A 155 12.48 -17.14 -8.83
N GLU A 156 12.29 -16.03 -8.11
CA GLU A 156 12.09 -14.72 -8.70
C GLU A 156 13.30 -14.28 -9.54
N VAL A 157 14.51 -14.46 -9.01
CA VAL A 157 15.76 -14.15 -9.71
C VAL A 157 15.92 -15.02 -10.95
N GLU A 158 15.61 -16.31 -10.87
CA GLU A 158 15.68 -17.23 -12.01
C GLU A 158 14.69 -16.85 -13.12
N ILE A 159 13.44 -16.54 -12.75
CA ILE A 159 12.42 -16.11 -13.70
C ILE A 159 12.80 -14.77 -14.33
N ASP A 160 13.29 -13.80 -13.55
CA ASP A 160 13.68 -12.50 -14.09
C ASP A 160 14.89 -12.61 -15.01
N ALA A 161 15.87 -13.47 -14.71
CA ALA A 161 16.98 -13.76 -15.61
C ALA A 161 16.50 -14.38 -16.93
N ALA A 162 15.58 -15.35 -16.88
CA ALA A 162 14.99 -15.95 -18.08
C ALA A 162 14.16 -14.95 -18.90
N ARG A 163 13.53 -13.96 -18.25
CA ARG A 163 12.80 -12.88 -18.94
C ARG A 163 13.75 -11.94 -19.67
N GLN A 164 14.91 -11.63 -19.11
CA GLN A 164 15.91 -10.73 -19.72
C GLN A 164 16.55 -11.25 -21.01
N GLU A 165 16.32 -12.49 -21.39
CA GLU A 165 16.75 -13.03 -22.70
C GLU A 165 15.93 -12.51 -23.89
N TYR A 166 14.81 -11.81 -23.61
CA TYR A 166 13.85 -11.27 -24.58
C TYR A 166 13.88 -9.73 -24.61
#